data_AF-A0A373VNQ0-F1
#
_entry.id   AF-A0A373VNQ0-F1
#
_cell.length_a   1.000
_cell.length_b   1.000
_cell.length_c   1.000
_cell.angle_alpha   90.00
_cell.angle_beta   90.00
_cell.angle_gamma   90.00
#
_symmetry.space_group_name_H-M   'P 1'
#
loop_
_entity.id
_entity.type
_entity.pdbx_description
1 polymer ?
#
loop_
_entity_poly.entity_id
_entity_poly.type
_entity_poly.pdbx_seq_one_letter_code
_entity_poly.pdbx_strand_id
1 'polypeptide(L)'
;MEELSYRDSCKRILLQEGHERHICIIRRMKCTKCGIFHRELPDFLVPYKHYTAEVISGVLDGQVTPYDEDSADYPCEMTMHRWHH
;
A
#
# COMPACT_ATOMS: atom_id res chain seq x y z
N MET A 1 -10.42 11.98 -21.90
CA MET A 1 -9.62 10.82 -21.43
C MET A 1 -8.16 11.20 -21.37
N GLU A 2 -7.46 10.84 -20.31
CA GLU A 2 -6.00 10.81 -20.31
C GLU A 2 -5.57 9.59 -21.13
N GLU A 3 -4.67 9.79 -22.07
CA GLU A 3 -4.19 8.69 -22.91
C GLU A 3 -2.98 8.08 -22.18
N LEU A 4 -3.27 7.01 -21.44
CA LEU A 4 -2.30 6.21 -20.70
C LEU A 4 -1.86 5.05 -21.59
N SER A 5 -0.56 4.99 -21.90
CA SER A 5 0.04 3.88 -22.65
C SER A 5 0.82 2.97 -21.72
N TYR A 6 0.68 1.66 -21.88
CA TYR A 6 1.46 0.70 -21.10
C TYR A 6 2.96 0.85 -21.42
N ARG A 7 3.80 0.93 -20.37
CA ARG A 7 5.27 0.96 -20.52
C ARG A 7 5.91 -0.31 -19.99
N ASP A 8 5.67 -0.63 -18.73
CA ASP A 8 6.23 -1.80 -18.05
C ASP A 8 5.49 -2.11 -16.74
N SER A 9 6.04 -3.00 -15.94
CA SER A 9 5.54 -3.34 -14.60
C SER A 9 6.65 -3.26 -13.56
N CYS A 10 6.29 -2.95 -12.32
CA CYS A 10 7.19 -2.99 -11.17
C CYS A 10 6.64 -3.90 -10.07
N LYS A 11 7.55 -4.54 -9.33
CA LYS A 11 7.19 -5.33 -8.14
C LYS A 11 6.97 -4.40 -6.95
N ARG A 12 5.94 -4.67 -6.16
CA ARG A 12 5.62 -4.01 -4.90
C ARG A 12 5.49 -5.06 -3.80
N ILE A 13 6.04 -4.74 -2.63
CA ILE A 13 5.84 -5.55 -1.42
C ILE A 13 4.51 -5.14 -0.80
N LEU A 14 3.72 -6.14 -0.43
CA LEU A 14 2.49 -6.01 0.33
C LEU A 14 2.65 -6.77 1.64
N LEU A 15 2.39 -6.10 2.76
CA LEU A 15 2.45 -6.63 4.11
C LEU A 15 1.02 -6.73 4.65
N GLN A 16 0.72 -7.86 5.26
CA GLN A 16 -0.51 -8.10 6.02
C GLN A 16 -0.17 -8.30 7.51
N GLU A 17 -1.21 -8.46 8.31
CA GLU A 17 -1.11 -8.82 9.73
C GLU A 17 -0.42 -10.19 9.89
N GLY A 18 0.19 -10.46 11.04
CA GLY A 18 0.78 -11.78 11.30
C GLY A 18 2.01 -12.14 10.44
N HIS A 19 2.81 -11.14 10.01
CA HIS A 19 4.05 -11.31 9.22
C HIS A 19 3.87 -11.81 7.78
N GLU A 20 2.66 -11.82 7.25
CA GLU A 20 2.44 -12.27 5.88
C GLU A 20 2.95 -11.24 4.86
N ARG A 21 3.68 -11.74 3.85
CA ARG A 21 4.33 -10.91 2.82
C ARG A 21 4.00 -11.41 1.42
N HIS A 22 3.45 -10.54 0.60
CA HIS A 22 3.18 -10.79 -0.80
C HIS A 22 3.94 -9.84 -1.72
N ILE A 23 4.07 -10.25 -2.98
CA ILE A 23 4.62 -9.41 -4.05
C ILE A 23 3.55 -9.20 -5.10
N CYS A 24 3.16 -7.94 -5.29
CA CYS A 24 2.23 -7.53 -6.33
C CYS A 24 2.99 -6.99 -7.54
N ILE A 25 2.52 -7.31 -8.74
CA ILE A 25 3.03 -6.73 -9.98
C ILE A 25 2.13 -5.58 -10.37
N ILE A 26 2.67 -4.36 -10.34
CA ILE A 26 1.94 -3.13 -10.62
C ILE A 26 2.33 -2.62 -12.00
N ARG A 27 1.34 -2.40 -12.86
CA ARG A 27 1.54 -1.83 -14.18
C ARG A 27 1.87 -0.35 -14.06
N ARG A 28 2.85 0.10 -14.84
CA ARG A 28 3.22 1.50 -14.96
C ARG A 28 2.89 1.99 -16.36
N MET A 29 2.07 3.03 -16.39
CA MET A 29 1.56 3.65 -17.60
C MET A 29 2.30 4.96 -17.83
N LYS A 30 2.69 5.24 -19.06
CA LYS A 30 3.19 6.55 -19.46
C LYS A 30 2.01 7.40 -19.90
N CYS A 31 1.77 8.51 -19.21
CA CYS A 31 0.76 9.48 -19.63
C CYS A 31 1.35 10.37 -20.72
N THR A 32 0.63 10.48 -21.84
CA THR A 32 1.05 11.34 -22.96
C THR A 32 0.84 12.84 -22.67
N LYS A 33 -0.01 13.18 -21.69
CA LYS A 33 -0.30 14.58 -21.32
C LYS A 33 0.71 15.17 -20.34
N CYS A 34 1.00 14.47 -19.24
CA CYS A 34 1.93 14.97 -18.22
C CYS A 34 3.36 14.46 -18.44
N GLY A 35 3.57 13.44 -19.27
CA GLY A 35 4.88 12.82 -19.50
C GLY A 35 5.39 11.95 -18.34
N ILE A 36 4.63 11.85 -17.25
CA ILE A 36 4.99 11.12 -16.02
C ILE A 36 4.48 9.67 -16.10
N PHE A 37 5.11 8.80 -15.32
CA PHE A 37 4.66 7.43 -15.12
C PHE A 37 3.61 7.34 -14.00
N HIS A 38 2.41 6.92 -14.36
CA HIS A 38 1.34 6.59 -13.42
C HIS A 38 1.40 5.10 -13.09
N ARG A 39 1.08 4.75 -11.84
CA ARG A 39 0.97 3.36 -11.41
C ARG A 39 -0.51 3.00 -11.34
N GLU A 40 -0.90 1.90 -11.97
CA GLU A 40 -2.24 1.32 -11.80
C GLU A 40 -2.28 0.57 -10.46
N LEU A 41 -2.38 1.33 -9.37
CA LEU A 41 -2.47 0.74 -8.02
C LEU A 41 -3.86 0.14 -7.83
N PRO A 42 -3.97 -1.13 -7.39
CA PRO A 42 -5.24 -1.72 -7.01
C PRO A 42 -5.74 -1.16 -5.67
N ASP A 43 -7.04 -1.30 -5.40
CA ASP A 43 -7.71 -0.69 -4.26
C ASP A 43 -7.17 -1.15 -2.89
N PHE A 44 -6.60 -2.36 -2.83
CA PHE A 44 -6.00 -2.88 -1.60
C PHE A 44 -4.59 -2.32 -1.32
N LEU A 45 -4.04 -1.47 -2.19
CA LEU A 45 -2.73 -0.84 -2.01
C LEU A 45 -2.84 0.67 -1.88
N VAL A 46 -2.38 1.20 -0.75
CA VAL A 46 -2.26 2.64 -0.55
C VAL A 46 -0.95 3.15 -1.18
N PRO A 47 -0.96 4.28 -1.90
CA PRO A 47 0.25 4.90 -2.44
C PRO A 47 1.34 5.05 -1.37
N TYR A 48 2.58 4.69 -1.73
CA TYR A 48 3.77 4.81 -0.87
C TYR A 48 3.78 3.97 0.41
N LYS A 49 2.71 3.23 0.72
CA LYS A 49 2.68 2.31 1.86
C LYS A 49 2.98 0.87 1.40
N HIS A 50 3.39 0.04 2.35
CA HIS A 50 3.63 -1.39 2.14
C HIS A 50 2.53 -2.26 2.73
N TYR A 51 1.71 -1.74 3.65
CA TYR A 51 0.60 -2.49 4.23
C TYR A 51 -0.63 -2.44 3.33
N THR A 52 -1.50 -3.45 3.46
CA THR A 52 -2.80 -3.43 2.78
C THR A 52 -3.61 -2.23 3.24
N ALA A 53 -4.49 -1.75 2.35
CA ALA A 53 -5.46 -0.72 2.71
C ALA A 53 -6.33 -1.15 3.90
N GLU A 54 -6.61 -2.45 4.03
CA GLU A 54 -7.33 -3.04 5.16
C GLU A 54 -6.59 -2.83 6.49
N VAL A 55 -5.31 -3.22 6.60
CA VAL A 55 -4.53 -3.01 7.83
C VAL A 55 -4.43 -1.51 8.18
N ILE A 56 -4.20 -0.67 7.15
CA ILE A 56 -4.09 0.78 7.36
C ILE A 56 -5.43 1.35 7.86
N SER A 57 -6.56 0.95 7.27
CA SER A 57 -7.88 1.38 7.71
C SER A 57 -8.15 0.90 9.14
N GLY A 58 -7.87 -0.38 9.44
CA GLY A 58 -8.06 -0.94 10.77
C GLY A 58 -7.32 -0.16 11.86
N VAL A 59 -6.09 0.29 11.58
CA VAL A 59 -5.33 1.17 12.49
C VAL A 59 -5.98 2.56 12.60
N LEU A 60 -6.37 3.17 11.48
CA LEU A 60 -7.01 4.49 11.47
C LEU A 60 -8.36 4.50 12.20
N ASP A 61 -9.11 3.41 12.09
CA ASP A 61 -10.41 3.17 12.72
C ASP A 61 -10.28 2.67 14.17
N GLY A 62 -9.06 2.46 14.67
CA GLY A 62 -8.76 1.99 16.02
C GLY A 62 -9.17 0.54 16.29
N GLN A 63 -9.42 -0.25 15.24
CA GLN A 63 -9.69 -1.69 15.32
C GLN A 63 -8.41 -2.50 15.50
N VAL A 64 -7.30 -2.01 14.96
CA VAL A 64 -5.97 -2.62 15.07
C VAL A 64 -5.13 -1.77 16.00
N THR A 65 -4.71 -2.37 17.10
CA THR A 65 -3.93 -1.73 18.17
C THR A 65 -2.56 -2.38 18.28
N PRO A 66 -1.53 -1.64 18.75
CA PRO A 66 -0.19 -2.20 18.96
C PRO A 66 -0.15 -3.28 20.06
N TYR A 67 -1.27 -3.49 20.78
CA TYR A 67 -1.41 -4.48 21.84
C TYR A 67 -2.08 -5.77 21.36
N ASP A 68 -2.55 -5.83 20.12
CA ASP A 68 -3.08 -7.06 19.54
C ASP A 68 -1.94 -8.05 19.32
N GLU A 69 -2.18 -9.32 19.68
CA GLU A 69 -1.18 -10.41 19.61
C GLU A 69 -0.61 -10.56 18.19
N ASP A 70 -1.44 -10.30 17.18
CA ASP A 70 -1.09 -10.35 15.75
C ASP A 70 -0.37 -9.08 15.22
N SER A 71 -0.37 -8.00 16.00
CA SER A 71 0.21 -6.68 15.64
C SER A 71 1.44 -6.30 16.45
N ALA A 72 1.84 -7.11 17.44
CA ALA A 72 2.95 -6.82 18.35
C ALA A 72 4.27 -6.52 17.61
N ASP A 73 4.47 -7.11 16.43
CA ASP A 73 5.67 -6.90 15.61
C ASP A 73 5.42 -6.11 14.31
N TYR A 74 4.22 -6.20 13.68
CA TYR A 74 3.95 -5.56 12.39
C TYR A 74 2.44 -5.24 12.16
N PRO A 75 2.04 -3.96 12.01
CA PRO A 75 2.86 -2.74 12.07
C PRO A 75 3.23 -2.32 13.49
N CYS A 76 4.49 -1.92 13.72
CA CYS A 76 4.88 -1.38 15.02
C CYS A 76 4.15 -0.05 15.33
N GLU A 77 4.03 0.29 16.61
CA GLU A 77 3.33 1.49 17.09
C GLU A 77 3.77 2.77 16.37
N MET A 78 5.07 2.98 16.17
CA MET A 78 5.60 4.14 15.44
C MET A 78 5.10 4.21 13.98
N THR A 79 4.89 3.06 13.34
CA THR A 79 4.36 2.98 11.98
C THR A 79 2.88 3.34 11.96
N MET A 80 2.11 2.84 12.94
CA MET A 80 0.70 3.17 13.13
C MET A 80 0.49 4.68 13.34
N HIS A 81 1.25 5.32 14.25
CA HIS A 81 1.19 6.77 14.50
C HIS A 81 1.43 7.59 13.23
N ARG A 82 2.33 7.15 12.34
CA ARG A 82 2.62 7.82 11.05
C ARG A 82 1.49 7.72 10.03
N TRP A 83 0.42 6.98 10.31
CA TRP A 83 -0.74 6.88 9.41
C TRP A 83 -1.83 7.89 9.78
N HIS A 84 -1.89 8.34 11.04
CA HIS A 84 -2.83 9.36 11.51
C HIS A 84 -2.47 10.80 11.09
N HIS A 85 -1.34 11.01 10.39
CA HIS A 85 -0.83 12.30 9.93
C HIS A 85 -0.62 12.31 8.40
#